data_AF-A0A1D2RM78-F1
#
_entry.id   AF-A0A1D2RM78-F1
#
_cell.length_a   1.000
_cell.length_b   1.000
_cell.length_c   1.000
_cell.angle_alpha   90.00
_cell.angle_beta   90.00
_cell.angle_gamma   90.00
#
_symmetry.space_group_name_H-M   'P 1'
#
loop_
_entity.id
_entity.type
_entity.pdbx_description
1 polymer ?
#
loop_
_entity_poly.entity_id
_entity_poly.type
_entity_poly.pdbx_seq_one_letter_code
_entity_poly.pdbx_strand_id
1 'polypeptide(L)'
;MAAGVVLAALIGGILAGYFQNKAQKKDDFITGGNGTAMVEAMTTEEKPLATDLTEASPVVAEAESAEETPAEKQEREAFVKWRQAESAKLDATQVNEDLEIVSLNDRIKKLTKTEWKEIARSVLDVKGAANERVLSAYLMGQGALNSAQSEELLKEVLSKPLPNPGPHSPHSVEETEAMKEKSLRLLVIDELIQQARQDSRKRDQLIKAVDAITDPELRSLALRRLREEGL
;
A
#
# COMPACT_ATOMS: atom_id res chain seq x y z
N MET A 1 -7.55 9.38 41.53
CA MET A 1 -8.21 9.72 40.25
C MET A 1 -7.51 10.91 39.62
N ALA A 2 -6.45 10.71 38.83
CA ALA A 2 -5.80 11.75 38.01
C ALA A 2 -4.66 11.14 37.14
N ALA A 3 -4.97 10.18 36.27
CA ALA A 3 -3.96 9.56 35.38
C ALA A 3 -4.46 9.40 33.92
N GLY A 4 -5.54 10.08 33.54
CA GLY A 4 -6.23 9.83 32.26
C GLY A 4 -6.06 10.89 31.16
N VAL A 5 -5.36 12.01 31.42
CA VAL A 5 -5.43 13.18 30.51
C VAL A 5 -4.12 13.45 29.75
N VAL A 6 -3.01 12.79 30.10
CA VAL A 6 -1.69 13.10 29.50
C VAL A 6 -1.41 12.33 28.20
N LEU A 7 -2.15 11.25 27.90
CA LEU A 7 -1.85 10.40 26.73
C LEU A 7 -2.39 10.94 25.39
N ALA A 8 -3.34 11.89 25.42
CA ALA A 8 -3.96 12.42 24.20
C ALA A 8 -3.13 13.51 23.49
N ALA A 9 -2.16 14.12 24.17
CA ALA A 9 -1.38 15.23 23.61
C ALA A 9 -0.15 14.78 22.79
N LEU A 10 0.27 13.52 22.87
CA LEU A 10 1.47 13.02 22.18
C LEU A 10 1.20 12.43 20.78
N ILE A 11 -0.05 12.09 20.47
CA ILE A 11 -0.40 11.46 19.18
C ILE A 11 -0.67 12.51 18.09
N GLY A 12 -1.20 13.70 18.46
CA GLY A 12 -1.49 14.76 17.48
C GLY A 12 -0.27 15.54 16.96
N GLY A 13 0.88 15.47 17.63
CA GLY A 13 2.06 16.26 17.26
C GLY A 13 2.88 15.72 16.08
N ILE A 14 2.70 14.45 15.71
CA ILE A 14 3.61 13.76 14.77
C ILE A 14 3.09 13.82 13.32
N LEU A 15 1.78 13.94 13.09
CA LEU A 15 1.21 14.03 11.73
C LEU A 15 1.32 15.44 11.11
N ALA A 16 1.34 16.51 11.92
CA ALA A 16 1.51 17.88 11.42
C ALA A 16 2.89 18.13 10.76
N GLY A 17 3.91 17.35 11.15
CA GLY A 17 5.28 17.51 10.65
C GLY A 17 5.49 16.99 9.22
N TYR A 18 4.69 16.04 8.74
CA TYR A 18 4.90 15.44 7.42
C TYR A 18 4.31 16.26 6.27
N PHE A 19 3.28 17.08 6.54
CA PHE A 19 2.65 17.93 5.52
C PHE A 19 3.17 19.37 5.48
N GLN A 20 3.75 19.90 6.57
CA GLN A 20 4.34 21.26 6.55
C GLN A 20 5.62 21.38 5.71
N ASN A 21 6.32 20.27 5.44
CA ASN A 21 7.60 20.34 4.71
C ASN A 21 7.47 20.41 3.17
N LYS A 22 6.25 20.45 2.62
CA LYS A 22 6.01 20.66 1.17
C LYS A 22 5.68 22.10 0.78
N ALA A 23 5.53 23.01 1.74
CA ALA A 23 5.09 24.39 1.46
C ALA A 23 6.23 25.44 1.35
N GLN A 24 7.50 25.08 1.56
CA GLN A 24 8.61 26.07 1.64
C GLN A 24 9.79 25.88 0.66
N LYS A 25 9.58 25.26 -0.51
CA LYS A 25 10.56 25.34 -1.62
C LYS A 25 9.91 25.70 -2.95
N LYS A 26 9.31 26.88 -2.99
CA LYS A 26 9.09 27.64 -4.23
C LYS A 26 9.49 29.06 -3.90
N ASP A 27 10.68 29.43 -4.36
CA ASP A 27 11.23 30.78 -4.58
C ASP A 27 12.73 30.69 -4.35
N ASP A 28 13.45 30.24 -5.39
CA ASP A 28 14.86 30.57 -5.68
C ASP A 28 15.37 29.73 -6.85
N PHE A 29 14.72 29.82 -8.01
CA PHE A 29 15.31 29.30 -9.25
C PHE A 29 14.89 30.10 -10.49
N ILE A 30 15.17 31.40 -10.49
CA ILE A 30 15.33 32.16 -11.73
C ILE A 30 16.57 33.04 -11.58
N THR A 31 17.76 32.54 -11.93
CA THR A 31 18.81 33.39 -12.50
C THR A 31 19.91 32.57 -13.16
N GLY A 32 20.04 32.75 -14.48
CA GLY A 32 21.34 32.80 -15.16
C GLY A 32 21.87 31.50 -15.75
N GLY A 33 21.84 31.39 -17.08
CA GLY A 33 22.68 30.43 -17.78
C GLY A 33 22.27 30.17 -19.23
N ASN A 34 22.40 31.17 -20.10
CA ASN A 34 22.41 30.95 -21.55
C ASN A 34 23.55 29.99 -21.91
N GLY A 35 23.21 28.81 -22.41
CA GLY A 35 24.16 27.81 -22.90
C GLY A 35 23.57 27.09 -24.10
N THR A 36 23.66 27.74 -25.26
CA THR A 36 23.36 27.17 -26.58
C THR A 36 24.25 25.95 -26.84
N ALA A 37 23.67 24.77 -26.93
CA ALA A 37 24.32 23.61 -27.54
C ALA A 37 23.31 22.91 -28.45
N MET A 38 23.52 23.12 -29.75
CA MET A 38 22.91 22.34 -30.81
C MET A 38 23.26 20.87 -30.60
N VAL A 39 22.27 19.99 -30.53
CA VAL A 39 22.47 18.56 -30.79
C VAL A 39 21.57 18.16 -31.93
N GLU A 40 22.27 17.64 -32.92
CA GLU A 40 21.89 17.28 -34.26
C GLU A 40 20.94 16.07 -34.27
N ALA A 41 20.01 16.11 -35.21
CA ALA A 41 19.01 15.09 -35.43
C ALA A 41 19.66 13.77 -35.90
N MET A 42 19.36 12.67 -35.21
CA MET A 42 19.44 11.33 -35.76
C MET A 42 18.10 10.63 -35.56
N THR A 43 17.21 10.87 -36.51
CA THR A 43 16.07 10.01 -36.84
C THR A 43 16.60 8.66 -37.32
N THR A 44 16.40 7.62 -36.50
CA THR A 44 16.48 6.23 -36.95
C THR A 44 15.06 5.70 -37.04
N GLU A 45 14.60 5.48 -38.26
CA GLU A 45 13.38 4.71 -38.54
C GLU A 45 13.62 3.25 -38.16
N GLU A 46 12.83 2.71 -37.23
CA GLU A 46 12.61 1.27 -37.12
C GLU A 46 11.11 0.96 -37.29
N LYS A 47 10.84 0.04 -38.21
CA LYS A 47 9.54 -0.52 -38.58
C LYS A 47 9.68 -2.06 -38.52
N PRO A 48 8.60 -2.83 -38.38
CA PRO A 48 8.08 -3.35 -37.12
C PRO A 48 8.25 -4.89 -37.02
N LEU A 49 8.37 -5.45 -35.82
CA LEU A 49 8.26 -6.90 -35.61
C LEU A 49 6.91 -7.22 -34.98
N ALA A 50 5.96 -7.66 -35.82
CA ALA A 50 4.70 -8.23 -35.37
C ALA A 50 5.01 -9.52 -34.60
N THR A 51 4.90 -9.44 -33.27
CA THR A 51 4.98 -10.61 -32.40
C THR A 51 3.55 -11.09 -32.20
N ASP A 52 3.23 -12.20 -32.86
CA ASP A 52 2.01 -12.98 -32.66
C ASP A 52 2.07 -13.61 -31.27
N LEU A 53 1.55 -12.90 -30.27
CA LEU A 53 1.38 -13.42 -28.91
C LEU A 53 0.00 -14.04 -28.82
N THR A 54 -0.03 -15.34 -29.07
CA THR A 54 -1.12 -16.22 -28.71
C THR A 54 -1.35 -16.11 -27.20
N GLU A 55 -2.39 -15.37 -26.80
CA GLU A 55 -2.89 -15.32 -25.42
C GLU A 55 -3.44 -16.69 -25.01
N ALA A 56 -2.56 -17.59 -24.58
CA ALA A 56 -2.97 -18.68 -23.71
C ALA A 56 -3.26 -18.08 -22.33
N SER A 57 -4.53 -17.71 -22.12
CA SER A 57 -5.07 -17.44 -20.79
C SER A 57 -4.71 -18.60 -19.85
N PRO A 58 -3.87 -18.40 -18.82
CA PRO A 58 -3.87 -19.34 -17.71
C PRO A 58 -5.18 -19.12 -16.97
N VAL A 59 -6.12 -20.03 -17.19
CA VAL A 59 -7.21 -20.34 -16.26
C VAL A 59 -6.52 -20.67 -14.93
N VAL A 60 -6.37 -19.65 -14.07
CA VAL A 60 -5.97 -19.88 -12.69
C VAL A 60 -7.17 -20.56 -12.05
N ALA A 61 -7.03 -21.87 -11.91
CA ALA A 61 -7.97 -22.76 -11.28
C ALA A 61 -8.42 -22.17 -9.94
N GLU A 62 -9.68 -21.76 -9.92
CA GLU A 62 -10.46 -21.32 -8.78
C GLU A 62 -10.77 -22.55 -7.91
N ALA A 63 -9.75 -23.05 -7.21
CA ALA A 63 -9.85 -24.18 -6.30
C ALA A 63 -9.91 -23.67 -4.86
N GLU A 64 -11.05 -23.11 -4.48
CA GLU A 64 -11.51 -23.06 -3.08
C GLU A 64 -13.03 -22.78 -3.01
N SER A 65 -13.82 -23.59 -3.71
CA SER A 65 -15.29 -23.55 -3.57
C SER A 65 -15.72 -24.36 -2.35
N ALA A 66 -15.42 -23.84 -1.17
CA ALA A 66 -16.35 -24.01 -0.05
C ALA A 66 -17.52 -23.06 -0.37
N GLU A 67 -18.74 -23.59 -0.54
CA GLU A 67 -19.92 -22.77 -0.76
C GLU A 67 -20.00 -21.68 0.31
N GLU A 68 -19.74 -20.43 -0.09
CA GLU A 68 -19.95 -19.28 0.79
C GLU A 68 -21.38 -19.30 1.29
N THR A 69 -21.56 -19.14 2.59
CA THR A 69 -22.90 -19.04 3.14
C THR A 69 -23.57 -17.76 2.63
N PRO A 70 -24.90 -17.73 2.47
CA PRO A 70 -25.62 -16.51 2.09
C PRO A 70 -25.31 -15.30 2.99
N ALA A 71 -25.04 -15.56 4.28
CA ALA A 71 -24.64 -14.53 5.24
C ALA A 71 -23.26 -13.94 4.94
N GLU A 72 -22.25 -14.77 4.67
CA GLU A 72 -20.90 -14.32 4.30
C GLU A 72 -20.90 -13.55 2.98
N LYS A 73 -21.70 -13.98 2.00
CA LYS A 73 -21.85 -13.27 0.74
C LYS A 73 -22.44 -11.87 0.95
N GLN A 74 -23.50 -11.76 1.74
CA GLN A 74 -24.14 -10.46 2.04
C GLN A 74 -23.18 -9.53 2.79
N GLU A 75 -22.45 -10.06 3.77
CA GLU A 75 -21.45 -9.33 4.52
C GLU A 75 -20.33 -8.79 3.62
N ARG A 76 -19.79 -9.66 2.74
CA ARG A 76 -18.80 -9.27 1.74
C ARG A 76 -19.30 -8.14 0.86
N GLU A 77 -20.52 -8.26 0.31
CA GLU A 77 -21.09 -7.24 -0.56
C GLU A 77 -21.29 -5.90 0.18
N ALA A 78 -21.71 -5.94 1.44
CA ALA A 78 -21.84 -4.74 2.27
C ALA A 78 -20.48 -4.09 2.51
N PHE A 79 -19.44 -4.89 2.79
CA PHE A 79 -18.08 -4.40 2.97
C PHE A 79 -17.51 -3.77 1.71
N VAL A 80 -17.66 -4.41 0.55
CA VAL A 80 -17.18 -3.89 -0.73
C VAL A 80 -17.83 -2.54 -1.04
N LYS A 81 -19.16 -2.42 -0.85
CA LYS A 81 -19.87 -1.14 -1.03
C LYS A 81 -19.38 -0.06 -0.07
N TRP A 82 -19.16 -0.41 1.20
CA TRP A 82 -18.60 0.53 2.18
C TRP A 82 -17.20 0.99 1.77
N ARG A 83 -16.31 0.06 1.41
CA ARG A 83 -14.94 0.37 0.99
C ARG A 83 -14.91 1.26 -0.24
N GLN A 84 -15.78 0.99 -1.22
CA GLN A 84 -15.93 1.83 -2.41
C GLN A 84 -16.33 3.26 -2.05
N ALA A 85 -17.37 3.42 -1.21
CA ALA A 85 -17.81 4.73 -0.75
C ALA A 85 -16.72 5.47 0.03
N GLU A 86 -15.98 4.76 0.89
CA GLU A 86 -14.90 5.33 1.68
C GLU A 86 -13.71 5.74 0.81
N SER A 87 -13.32 4.90 -0.17
CA SER A 87 -12.23 5.21 -1.09
C SER A 87 -12.52 6.42 -1.97
N ALA A 88 -13.79 6.66 -2.32
CA ALA A 88 -14.20 7.84 -3.09
C ALA A 88 -14.00 9.15 -2.30
N LYS A 89 -13.97 9.09 -0.96
CA LYS A 89 -13.67 10.28 -0.14
C LYS A 89 -12.21 10.70 -0.23
N LEU A 90 -11.28 9.82 -0.66
CA LEU A 90 -9.87 10.18 -0.82
C LEU A 90 -9.66 11.26 -1.89
N ASP A 91 -10.60 11.39 -2.84
CA ASP A 91 -10.57 12.45 -3.86
C ASP A 91 -11.24 13.75 -3.39
N ALA A 92 -11.83 13.77 -2.19
CA ALA A 92 -12.54 14.94 -1.69
C ALA A 92 -11.58 15.99 -1.11
N THR A 93 -11.80 17.25 -1.46
CA THR A 93 -10.93 18.37 -1.06
C THR A 93 -11.15 18.90 0.35
N GLN A 94 -12.21 18.46 1.05
CA GLN A 94 -12.60 18.96 2.37
C GLN A 94 -12.98 17.82 3.31
N VAL A 95 -11.98 17.01 3.67
CA VAL A 95 -12.13 15.95 4.67
C VAL A 95 -11.50 16.40 5.98
N ASN A 96 -12.19 16.17 7.10
CA ASN A 96 -11.59 16.31 8.42
C ASN A 96 -10.78 15.04 8.71
N GLU A 97 -9.46 15.12 8.51
CA GLU A 97 -8.55 13.98 8.58
C GLU A 97 -8.59 13.27 9.94
N ASP A 98 -8.57 14.01 11.04
CA ASP A 98 -8.56 13.43 12.39
C ASP A 98 -9.83 12.61 12.66
N LEU A 99 -10.99 13.12 12.25
CA LEU A 99 -12.25 12.41 12.42
C LEU A 99 -12.32 11.15 11.55
N GLU A 100 -11.81 11.20 10.32
CA GLU A 100 -11.80 10.02 9.46
C GLU A 100 -10.79 8.97 9.95
N ILE A 101 -9.62 9.37 10.45
CA ILE A 101 -8.67 8.43 11.06
C ILE A 101 -9.32 7.71 12.25
N VAL A 102 -10.03 8.43 13.11
CA VAL A 102 -10.77 7.83 14.24
C VAL A 102 -11.85 6.86 13.73
N SER A 103 -12.64 7.27 12.73
CA SER A 103 -13.67 6.45 12.10
C SER A 103 -13.10 5.14 11.52
N LEU A 104 -12.00 5.23 10.77
CA LEU A 104 -11.32 4.08 10.17
C LEU A 104 -10.75 3.15 11.24
N ASN A 105 -10.15 3.70 12.30
CA ASN A 105 -9.64 2.91 13.43
C ASN A 105 -10.74 2.15 14.16
N ASP A 106 -11.92 2.76 14.32
CA ASP A 106 -13.07 2.09 14.89
C ASP A 106 -13.67 1.03 13.96
N ARG A 107 -13.55 1.21 12.64
CA ARG A 107 -13.91 0.18 11.66
C ARG A 107 -12.95 -1.00 11.71
N ILE A 108 -11.64 -0.76 11.79
CA ILE A 108 -10.61 -1.79 11.82
C ILE A 108 -10.84 -2.79 12.97
N LYS A 109 -11.20 -2.29 14.15
CA LYS A 109 -11.50 -3.12 15.33
C LYS A 109 -12.70 -4.07 15.13
N LYS A 110 -13.56 -3.77 14.16
CA LYS A 110 -14.79 -4.51 13.86
C LYS A 110 -14.68 -5.32 12.56
N LEU A 111 -13.51 -5.33 11.93
CA LEU A 111 -13.30 -6.08 10.69
C LEU A 111 -13.43 -7.58 10.96
N THR A 112 -14.26 -8.22 10.18
CA THR A 112 -14.45 -9.67 10.28
C THR A 112 -13.43 -10.43 9.44
N LYS A 113 -13.49 -11.76 9.56
CA LYS A 113 -12.65 -12.68 8.79
C LYS A 113 -12.79 -12.48 7.29
N THR A 114 -14.03 -12.35 6.83
CA THR A 114 -14.37 -12.17 5.41
C THR A 114 -13.87 -10.83 4.92
N GLU A 115 -14.04 -9.77 5.71
CA GLU A 115 -13.60 -8.42 5.36
C GLU A 115 -12.08 -8.30 5.28
N TRP A 116 -11.34 -8.98 6.17
CA TRP A 116 -9.88 -9.08 6.07
C TRP A 116 -9.41 -9.76 4.79
N LYS A 117 -10.10 -10.82 4.35
CA LYS A 117 -9.81 -11.47 3.06
C LYS A 117 -10.05 -10.53 1.89
N GLU A 118 -11.12 -9.74 1.93
CA GLU A 118 -11.39 -8.74 0.89
C GLU A 118 -10.37 -7.60 0.87
N ILE A 119 -9.85 -7.18 2.03
CA ILE A 119 -8.76 -6.22 2.12
C ILE A 119 -7.50 -6.78 1.45
N ALA A 120 -7.11 -8.01 1.79
CA ALA A 120 -5.95 -8.68 1.17
C ALA A 120 -6.12 -8.81 -0.35
N ARG A 121 -7.31 -9.25 -0.81
CA ARG A 121 -7.64 -9.35 -2.23
C ARG A 121 -7.51 -8.00 -2.94
N SER A 122 -8.05 -6.95 -2.35
CA SER A 122 -8.02 -5.58 -2.91
C SER A 122 -6.59 -5.04 -3.02
N VAL A 123 -5.75 -5.24 -2.00
CA VAL A 123 -4.33 -4.83 -2.08
C VAL A 123 -3.63 -5.50 -3.27
N LEU A 124 -3.93 -6.77 -3.51
CA LEU A 124 -3.29 -7.60 -4.55
C LEU A 124 -3.95 -7.49 -5.94
N ASP A 125 -5.06 -6.77 -6.08
CA ASP A 125 -5.76 -6.59 -7.34
C ASP A 125 -5.10 -5.48 -8.17
N VAL A 126 -4.12 -5.84 -8.99
CA VAL A 126 -3.36 -4.90 -9.83
C VAL A 126 -4.27 -4.03 -10.71
N LYS A 127 -5.41 -4.57 -11.16
CA LYS A 127 -6.38 -3.90 -12.04
C LYS A 127 -7.46 -3.13 -11.27
N GLY A 128 -7.48 -3.22 -9.94
CA GLY A 128 -8.45 -2.56 -9.08
C GLY A 128 -8.29 -1.04 -9.03
N ALA A 129 -9.33 -0.34 -8.58
CA ALA A 129 -9.31 1.11 -8.44
C ALA A 129 -8.22 1.56 -7.44
N ALA A 130 -7.31 2.45 -7.86
CA ALA A 130 -6.15 2.85 -7.07
C ALA A 130 -6.51 3.28 -5.62
N ASN A 131 -7.56 4.08 -5.46
CA ASN A 131 -8.00 4.55 -4.14
C ASN A 131 -8.49 3.41 -3.23
N GLU A 132 -9.19 2.41 -3.78
CA GLU A 132 -9.59 1.23 -3.00
C GLU A 132 -8.38 0.44 -2.52
N ARG A 133 -7.36 0.31 -3.38
CA ARG A 133 -6.13 -0.41 -3.07
C ARG A 133 -5.32 0.30 -2.00
N VAL A 134 -5.19 1.62 -2.10
CA VAL A 134 -4.54 2.48 -1.10
C VAL A 134 -5.26 2.39 0.24
N LEU A 135 -6.60 2.54 0.25
CA LEU A 135 -7.40 2.40 1.47
C LEU A 135 -7.22 1.00 2.08
N SER A 136 -7.23 -0.05 1.26
CA SER A 136 -7.05 -1.43 1.73
C SER A 136 -5.65 -1.65 2.32
N ALA A 137 -4.61 -1.10 1.69
CA ALA A 137 -3.24 -1.14 2.21
C ALA A 137 -3.15 -0.40 3.55
N TYR A 138 -3.78 0.76 3.68
CA TYR A 138 -3.85 1.49 4.95
C TYR A 138 -4.55 0.68 6.05
N LEU A 139 -5.75 0.14 5.77
CA LEU A 139 -6.49 -0.69 6.72
C LEU A 139 -5.67 -1.92 7.16
N MET A 140 -4.96 -2.55 6.21
CA MET A 140 -4.05 -3.66 6.49
C MET A 140 -2.88 -3.22 7.36
N GLY A 141 -2.20 -2.13 7.02
CA GLY A 141 -1.12 -1.58 7.82
C GLY A 141 -1.54 -1.36 9.26
N GLN A 142 -2.66 -0.68 9.49
CA GLN A 142 -3.17 -0.32 10.81
C GLN A 142 -3.70 -1.50 11.64
N GLY A 143 -4.26 -2.54 11.00
CA GLY A 143 -4.96 -3.61 11.71
C GLY A 143 -4.30 -4.98 11.70
N ALA A 144 -3.35 -5.24 10.80
CA ALA A 144 -2.91 -6.61 10.52
C ALA A 144 -2.28 -7.34 11.71
N LEU A 145 -1.64 -6.63 12.64
CA LEU A 145 -0.99 -7.24 13.82
C LEU A 145 -1.95 -7.46 15.01
N ASN A 146 -3.22 -7.10 14.88
CA ASN A 146 -4.17 -7.18 15.98
C ASN A 146 -4.76 -8.59 16.16
N SER A 147 -4.66 -9.47 15.15
CA SER A 147 -5.12 -10.86 15.22
C SER A 147 -4.22 -11.81 14.44
N ALA A 148 -4.19 -13.09 14.83
CA ALA A 148 -3.40 -14.10 14.11
C ALA A 148 -3.83 -14.26 12.65
N GLN A 149 -5.12 -14.20 12.38
CA GLN A 149 -5.65 -14.34 11.02
C GLN A 149 -5.25 -13.15 10.11
N SER A 150 -5.35 -11.92 10.62
CA SER A 150 -4.94 -10.74 9.85
C SER A 150 -3.42 -10.73 9.62
N GLU A 151 -2.65 -11.30 10.55
CA GLU A 151 -1.20 -11.50 10.39
C GLU A 151 -0.88 -12.51 9.28
N GLU A 152 -1.65 -13.60 9.17
CA GLU A 152 -1.50 -14.59 8.08
C GLU A 152 -1.78 -13.96 6.72
N LEU A 153 -2.86 -13.18 6.60
CA LEU A 153 -3.20 -12.47 5.35
C LEU A 153 -2.17 -11.41 5.00
N LEU A 154 -1.60 -10.72 6.00
CA LEU A 154 -0.49 -9.80 5.77
C LEU A 154 0.73 -10.54 5.19
N LYS A 155 1.09 -11.70 5.74
CA LYS A 155 2.19 -12.52 5.21
C LYS A 155 1.91 -12.96 3.78
N GLU A 156 0.67 -13.34 3.46
CA GLU A 156 0.26 -13.65 2.09
C GLU A 156 0.50 -12.47 1.14
N VAL A 157 0.03 -11.26 1.51
CA VAL A 157 0.21 -10.04 0.72
C VAL A 157 1.69 -9.72 0.51
N LEU A 158 2.49 -9.80 1.57
CA LEU A 158 3.91 -9.45 1.53
C LEU A 158 4.77 -10.50 0.79
N SER A 159 4.38 -11.77 0.85
CA SER A 159 5.10 -12.89 0.22
C SER A 159 4.72 -13.13 -1.24
N LYS A 160 3.58 -12.61 -1.72
CA LYS A 160 3.19 -12.73 -3.13
C LYS A 160 4.26 -12.06 -4.01
N PRO A 161 4.72 -12.65 -5.11
CA PRO A 161 5.68 -11.96 -5.99
C PRO A 161 5.11 -10.62 -6.46
N LEU A 162 5.94 -9.58 -6.55
CA LEU A 162 5.57 -8.40 -7.31
C LEU A 162 5.40 -8.81 -8.78
N PRO A 163 4.54 -8.14 -9.57
CA PRO A 163 4.52 -8.31 -11.01
C PRO A 163 5.93 -8.03 -11.51
N ASN A 164 6.67 -9.08 -11.85
CA ASN A 164 8.00 -8.97 -12.42
C ASN A 164 7.77 -8.92 -13.93
N PRO A 165 7.86 -7.75 -14.55
CA PRO A 165 7.44 -7.72 -15.92
C PRO A 165 8.56 -8.26 -16.83
N GLY A 166 9.79 -8.50 -16.33
CA GLY A 166 10.97 -8.89 -17.11
C GLY A 166 11.95 -7.72 -17.34
N PRO A 167 12.78 -7.74 -18.40
CA PRO A 167 13.50 -6.55 -18.84
C PRO A 167 12.53 -5.59 -19.54
N HIS A 168 12.29 -4.42 -18.95
CA HIS A 168 11.48 -3.36 -19.56
C HIS A 168 12.32 -2.32 -20.23
N SER A 169 11.75 -1.70 -21.25
CA SER A 169 12.18 -0.35 -21.61
C SER A 169 11.99 0.56 -20.38
N PRO A 170 12.97 1.43 -20.07
CA PRO A 170 12.75 2.53 -19.15
C PRO A 170 11.46 3.28 -19.52
N HIS A 171 10.68 3.66 -18.50
CA HIS A 171 9.41 4.38 -18.62
C HIS A 171 8.26 3.58 -19.22
N SER A 172 8.31 2.24 -19.13
CA SER A 172 7.20 1.38 -19.52
C SER A 172 6.02 1.46 -18.53
N VAL A 173 4.84 1.02 -18.99
CA VAL A 173 3.66 0.93 -18.15
C VAL A 173 3.88 -0.12 -17.06
N GLU A 174 4.54 -1.21 -17.42
CA GLU A 174 4.82 -2.36 -16.57
C GLU A 174 5.80 -2.01 -15.44
N GLU A 175 6.83 -1.22 -15.71
CA GLU A 175 7.71 -0.65 -14.68
C GLU A 175 6.90 0.20 -13.70
N THR A 176 6.02 1.06 -14.23
CA THR A 176 5.16 1.93 -13.42
C THR A 176 4.21 1.12 -12.53
N GLU A 177 3.64 0.04 -13.04
CA GLU A 177 2.78 -0.88 -12.27
C GLU A 177 3.58 -1.58 -11.17
N ALA A 178 4.74 -2.16 -11.49
CA ALA A 178 5.61 -2.80 -10.50
C ALA A 178 6.02 -1.81 -9.38
N MET A 179 6.32 -0.56 -9.72
CA MET A 179 6.60 0.49 -8.74
C MET A 179 5.39 0.82 -7.87
N LYS A 180 4.17 0.87 -8.43
CA LYS A 180 2.93 1.07 -7.66
C LYS A 180 2.70 -0.05 -6.65
N GLU A 181 2.83 -1.30 -7.09
CA GLU A 181 2.70 -2.48 -6.21
C GLU A 181 3.69 -2.43 -5.05
N LYS A 182 4.96 -2.14 -5.37
CA LYS A 182 6.02 -2.01 -4.36
C LYS A 182 5.71 -0.90 -3.37
N SER A 183 5.21 0.23 -3.85
CA SER A 183 4.85 1.38 -3.01
C SER A 183 3.68 1.08 -2.07
N LEU A 184 2.66 0.34 -2.53
CA LEU A 184 1.55 -0.09 -1.69
C LEU A 184 2.00 -1.01 -0.56
N ARG A 185 2.92 -1.96 -0.83
CA ARG A 185 3.44 -2.85 0.21
C ARG A 185 4.37 -2.13 1.18
N LEU A 186 5.15 -1.17 0.69
CA LEU A 186 5.96 -0.30 1.55
C LEU A 186 5.09 0.56 2.47
N LEU A 187 3.94 1.05 2.01
CA LEU A 187 2.97 1.74 2.85
C LEU A 187 2.51 0.84 4.01
N VAL A 188 2.14 -0.42 3.72
CA VAL A 188 1.76 -1.39 4.76
C VAL A 188 2.91 -1.57 5.76
N ILE A 189 4.15 -1.76 5.28
CA ILE A 189 5.33 -1.96 6.13
C ILE A 189 5.61 -0.73 7.00
N ASP A 190 5.55 0.48 6.45
CA ASP A 190 5.80 1.72 7.19
C ASP A 190 4.76 1.90 8.32
N GLU A 191 3.49 1.55 8.09
CA GLU A 191 2.44 1.55 9.13
C GLU A 191 2.69 0.51 10.24
N LEU A 192 3.16 -0.68 9.86
CA LEU A 192 3.51 -1.72 10.84
C LEU A 192 4.72 -1.32 11.69
N ILE A 193 5.70 -0.65 11.08
CA ILE A 193 6.86 -0.09 11.77
C ILE A 193 6.40 0.90 12.83
N GLN A 194 5.47 1.80 12.51
CA GLN A 194 4.94 2.76 13.49
C GLN A 194 4.32 2.06 14.70
N GLN A 195 3.58 0.98 14.49
CA GLN A 195 3.00 0.20 15.59
C GLN A 195 4.06 -0.56 16.40
N ALA A 196 5.07 -1.11 15.74
CA ALA A 196 6.17 -1.86 16.37
C ALA A 196 7.08 -0.99 17.25
N ARG A 197 7.10 0.33 17.06
CA ARG A 197 7.79 1.28 17.95
C ARG A 197 7.19 1.29 19.36
N GLN A 198 5.89 1.06 19.46
CA GLN A 198 5.14 1.19 20.70
C GLN A 198 4.89 -0.15 21.40
N ASP A 199 5.03 -1.27 20.68
CA ASP A 199 4.70 -2.61 21.16
C ASP A 199 5.75 -3.64 20.70
N SER A 200 6.45 -4.24 21.66
CA SER A 200 7.49 -5.25 21.39
C SER A 200 6.93 -6.52 20.77
N ARG A 201 5.68 -6.90 21.06
CA ARG A 201 5.04 -8.05 20.43
C ARG A 201 4.82 -7.78 18.94
N LYS A 202 4.36 -6.56 18.61
CA LYS A 202 4.18 -6.14 17.21
C LYS A 202 5.50 -6.07 16.47
N ARG A 203 6.59 -5.71 17.15
CA ARG A 203 7.95 -5.77 16.59
C ARG A 203 8.32 -7.20 16.18
N ASP A 204 8.13 -8.18 17.06
CA ASP A 204 8.44 -9.58 16.74
C ASP A 204 7.59 -10.10 15.57
N GLN A 205 6.31 -9.70 15.51
CA GLN A 205 5.42 -10.06 14.39
C GLN A 205 5.86 -9.40 13.08
N LEU A 206 6.27 -8.13 13.13
CA LEU A 206 6.79 -7.40 11.98
C LEU A 206 8.07 -8.02 11.45
N ILE A 207 9.03 -8.38 12.31
CA ILE A 207 10.27 -9.05 11.90
C ILE A 207 9.94 -10.34 11.15
N LYS A 208 9.03 -11.17 11.69
CA LYS A 208 8.57 -12.40 11.02
C LYS A 208 7.88 -12.13 9.69
N ALA A 209 7.11 -11.05 9.58
CA ALA A 209 6.45 -10.66 8.34
C ALA A 209 7.46 -10.20 7.29
N VAL A 210 8.49 -9.45 7.68
CA VAL A 210 9.58 -9.02 6.79
C VAL A 210 10.42 -10.19 6.32
N ASP A 211 10.68 -11.18 7.17
CA ASP A 211 11.39 -12.40 6.77
C ASP A 211 10.62 -13.26 5.78
N ALA A 212 9.29 -13.14 5.74
CA ALA A 212 8.44 -13.82 4.77
C ALA A 212 8.36 -13.12 3.40
N ILE A 213 8.92 -11.91 3.25
CA ILE A 213 8.94 -11.20 1.97
C ILE A 213 9.85 -11.96 0.99
N THR A 214 9.28 -12.38 -0.14
CA THR A 214 9.99 -13.12 -1.19
C THR A 214 10.75 -12.19 -2.14
N ASP A 215 10.24 -10.98 -2.36
CA ASP A 215 10.86 -9.99 -3.23
C ASP A 215 12.13 -9.39 -2.56
N PRO A 216 13.32 -9.56 -3.16
CA PRO A 216 14.58 -9.20 -2.53
C PRO A 216 14.72 -7.68 -2.34
N GLU A 217 14.19 -6.87 -3.26
CA GLU A 217 14.27 -5.42 -3.17
C GLU A 217 13.36 -4.88 -2.06
N LEU A 218 12.10 -5.34 -2.01
CA LEU A 218 11.15 -4.99 -0.97
C LEU A 218 11.66 -5.43 0.40
N ARG A 219 12.21 -6.65 0.51
CA ARG A 219 12.80 -7.14 1.76
C ARG A 219 13.99 -6.27 2.18
N SER A 220 14.90 -5.94 1.26
CA SER A 220 16.04 -5.07 1.53
C SER A 220 15.59 -3.68 2.03
N LEU A 221 14.55 -3.11 1.43
CA LEU A 221 14.00 -1.83 1.86
C LEU A 221 13.37 -1.93 3.24
N ALA A 222 12.58 -2.97 3.50
CA ALA A 222 11.95 -3.21 4.80
C ALA A 222 12.99 -3.36 5.92
N LEU A 223 14.04 -4.16 5.69
CA LEU A 223 15.14 -4.34 6.64
C LEU A 223 15.92 -3.04 6.89
N ARG A 224 16.12 -2.22 5.85
CA ARG A 224 16.75 -0.91 6.00
C ARG A 224 15.90 0.00 6.90
N ARG A 225 14.59 0.05 6.67
CA ARG A 225 13.64 0.84 7.48
C ARG A 225 13.59 0.39 8.93
N LEU A 226 13.56 -0.92 9.20
CA LEU A 226 13.65 -1.44 10.57
C LEU A 226 14.92 -0.95 11.29
N ARG A 227 16.06 -1.00 10.60
CA ARG A 227 17.34 -0.51 11.14
C ARG A 227 17.35 0.99 11.41
N GLU A 228 16.79 1.79 10.50
CA GLU A 228 16.67 3.25 10.66
C GLU A 228 15.89 3.62 11.92
N GLU A 229 14.91 2.79 12.28
CA GLU A 229 14.05 2.99 13.46
C GLU A 229 14.55 2.30 14.73
N GLY A 230 15.71 1.63 14.66
CA GLY A 230 16.29 0.89 15.78
C GLY A 230 15.44 -0.31 16.24
N LEU A 231 14.70 -0.93 15.31
CA LEU A 231 13.88 -2.12 15.54
C LEU A 231 14.60 -3.41 15.18
#